data_AF-A0A3Q9KYB4-F1
#
_entry.id   AF-A0A3Q9KYB4-F1
#
_cell.length_a   1.000
_cell.length_b   1.000
_cell.length_c   1.000
_cell.angle_alpha   90.00
_cell.angle_beta   90.00
_cell.angle_gamma   90.00
#
_symmetry.space_group_name_H-M   'P 1'
#
loop_
_entity.id
_entity.type
_entity.pdbx_description
1 polymer ?
#
loop_
_entity_poly.entity_id
_entity_poly.type
_entity_poly.pdbx_seq_one_letter_code
_entity_poly.pdbx_strand_id
1 'polypeptide(L)'
;MTGSARVRPARSAVASRAPGRRGLARGAGVLTCSLLIGQILTGTPAAAQSGTASGVTSARAGDLIDVTLDQLRPTQPSLGYDQIFYKLGRYGSSKDEDRGKFNKRFDDWCETNGQGVAASVDAGAALTDPSSFTCAIPVGQETEDSLAQMKTVVVGPGGTLYLTDGHHSLTSFWEAADGGPKTPIRLRVSANLSRLSTADFWKRMRAENWVWLKDEKGDAITVSQLPTRLGLSRFHDDPYRSLVYFTRGIGYEQANGSAEFLEFLWGGWLRDRIDLSRYDLTSLSSSLDAVRDASKAMTDLPGDTVVAGGRTADELGRLAEWNAGKKETKGEFGDLSLPLSDSKPGKLAFALDYRSRVPATPACTRTVTGQRAGALLVTSGTTCLDNARLTGVVLVTSGASLVVRGSDITGAVQTVGADTVQICGSSLTGALSVVGTRSAVTLSGPGCTANTFRGPVSVTGTKGA
;
A
#
# COMPACT_ATOMS: atom_id res chain seq x y z
N MET A 1 -28.63 24.21 58.67
CA MET A 1 -28.41 25.45 59.44
C MET A 1 -27.25 26.17 58.76
N THR A 2 -27.55 27.11 57.84
CA THR A 2 -27.45 28.58 58.04
C THR A 2 -25.98 29.04 58.19
N GLY A 3 -25.39 29.92 57.37
CA GLY A 3 -25.98 30.84 56.39
C GLY A 3 -24.95 31.60 55.53
N SER A 4 -25.52 32.44 54.67
CA SER A 4 -24.97 33.30 53.62
C SER A 4 -24.13 34.52 54.06
N ALA A 5 -23.28 35.03 53.16
CA ALA A 5 -23.30 36.41 52.60
C ALA A 5 -22.10 36.60 51.63
N ARG A 6 -22.26 36.68 50.30
CA ARG A 6 -22.59 37.84 49.42
C ARG A 6 -21.72 39.09 49.60
N VAL A 7 -20.86 39.38 48.60
CA VAL A 7 -20.65 40.73 48.03
C VAL A 7 -20.40 40.63 46.51
N ARG A 8 -21.25 41.35 45.75
CA ARG A 8 -21.16 41.88 44.37
C ARG A 8 -22.14 43.08 44.37
N PRO A 9 -22.15 44.05 43.42
CA PRO A 9 -21.42 44.15 42.15
C PRO A 9 -20.88 45.59 41.84
N ALA A 10 -20.26 45.77 40.68
CA ALA A 10 -20.37 47.02 39.92
C ALA A 10 -20.48 46.72 38.42
N ARG A 11 -21.62 47.13 37.85
CA ARG A 11 -21.87 47.30 36.41
C ARG A 11 -21.76 48.79 36.12
N SER A 12 -21.26 49.14 34.93
CA SER A 12 -21.63 50.40 34.25
C SER A 12 -21.95 50.10 32.78
N ALA A 13 -23.00 50.75 32.32
CA ALA A 13 -23.78 50.45 31.13
C ALA A 13 -23.45 51.38 29.95
N VAL A 14 -23.64 50.83 28.74
CA VAL A 14 -24.36 51.37 27.56
C VAL A 14 -24.25 52.87 27.24
N ALA A 15 -23.88 53.18 25.98
CA ALA A 15 -24.63 54.10 25.13
C ALA A 15 -24.30 53.93 23.64
N SER A 16 -25.35 53.72 22.86
CA SER A 16 -25.44 53.81 21.40
C SER A 16 -25.54 55.27 20.94
N ARG A 17 -25.11 55.57 19.70
CA ARG A 17 -25.80 56.49 18.76
C ARG A 17 -25.08 56.63 17.42
N ALA A 18 -25.84 56.42 16.33
CA ALA A 18 -25.60 57.01 15.02
C ALA A 18 -26.04 58.50 14.99
N PRO A 19 -25.64 59.28 13.98
CA PRO A 19 -26.54 59.68 12.87
C PRO A 19 -25.83 59.56 11.49
N GLY A 20 -26.48 59.33 10.34
CA GLY A 20 -27.47 60.17 9.63
C GLY A 20 -26.78 61.42 9.02
N ARG A 21 -26.87 61.80 7.74
CA ARG A 21 -27.84 61.54 6.67
C ARG A 21 -27.45 62.37 5.40
N ARG A 22 -28.02 62.02 4.24
CA ARG A 22 -28.23 62.79 2.97
C ARG A 22 -27.11 62.72 1.91
N GLY A 23 -27.37 62.52 0.62
CA GLY A 23 -28.63 62.28 -0.11
C GLY A 23 -28.47 62.44 -1.64
N LEU A 24 -29.14 61.56 -2.38
CA LEU A 24 -29.85 61.74 -3.68
C LEU A 24 -29.11 62.20 -4.96
N ALA A 25 -29.14 61.32 -5.97
CA ALA A 25 -29.60 61.69 -7.33
C ALA A 25 -30.24 60.48 -8.03
N ARG A 26 -31.38 60.73 -8.67
CA ARG A 26 -32.23 59.80 -9.43
C ARG A 26 -31.64 59.52 -10.82
N GLY A 27 -31.87 58.32 -11.34
CA GLY A 27 -31.80 58.02 -12.77
C GLY A 27 -32.68 56.81 -13.08
N ALA A 28 -33.84 57.06 -13.66
CA ALA A 28 -34.72 56.03 -14.18
C ALA A 28 -34.18 55.52 -15.52
N GLY A 29 -34.15 54.20 -15.71
CA GLY A 29 -33.76 53.56 -16.96
C GLY A 29 -34.49 52.23 -17.09
N VAL A 30 -35.54 52.26 -17.91
CA VAL A 30 -36.28 51.09 -18.41
C VAL A 30 -35.30 50.14 -19.10
N LEU A 31 -35.27 48.86 -18.73
CA LEU A 31 -34.68 47.85 -19.60
C LEU A 31 -35.69 46.74 -19.89
N THR A 32 -36.00 46.68 -21.18
CA THR A 32 -36.82 45.75 -21.92
C THR A 32 -36.29 44.32 -21.84
N CYS A 33 -37.23 43.40 -21.68
CA CYS A 33 -37.07 41.98 -21.95
C CYS A 33 -36.65 41.77 -23.42
N SER A 34 -35.57 41.04 -23.65
CA SER A 34 -35.21 40.53 -24.98
C SER A 34 -34.52 39.18 -24.82
N LEU A 35 -35.24 38.14 -25.24
CA LEU A 35 -34.68 36.82 -25.52
C LEU A 35 -33.56 36.98 -26.57
N LEU A 36 -32.36 36.51 -26.24
CA LEU A 36 -31.42 36.04 -27.25
C LEU A 36 -31.03 34.60 -26.94
N ILE A 37 -31.43 33.74 -27.87
CA ILE A 37 -31.04 32.35 -28.01
C ILE A 37 -29.54 32.34 -28.33
N GLY A 38 -28.70 32.05 -27.35
CA GLY A 38 -27.27 31.83 -27.51
C GLY A 38 -26.98 30.33 -27.53
N GLN A 39 -26.38 29.87 -28.62
CA GLN A 39 -26.07 28.47 -28.89
C GLN A 39 -25.23 27.84 -27.77
N ILE A 40 -25.74 26.73 -27.23
CA ILE A 40 -24.99 25.84 -26.33
C ILE A 40 -23.95 25.12 -27.20
N LEU A 41 -22.72 25.61 -27.18
CA LEU A 41 -21.57 24.79 -27.58
C LEU A 41 -21.39 23.75 -26.47
N THR A 42 -21.97 22.57 -26.67
CA THR A 42 -21.69 21.37 -25.88
C THR A 42 -20.23 21.01 -26.09
N GLY A 43 -19.35 21.57 -25.25
CA GLY A 43 -18.01 21.06 -25.04
C GLY A 43 -18.15 19.66 -24.47
N THR A 44 -17.93 18.65 -25.30
CA THR A 44 -17.77 17.27 -24.84
C THR A 44 -16.65 17.25 -23.81
N PRO A 45 -16.84 16.65 -22.62
CA PRO A 45 -15.71 16.40 -21.74
C PRO A 45 -14.73 15.53 -22.51
N ALA A 46 -13.48 15.98 -22.58
CA ALA A 46 -12.41 15.22 -23.19
C ALA A 46 -12.35 13.85 -22.50
N ALA A 47 -12.70 12.81 -23.24
CA ALA A 47 -12.55 11.43 -22.78
C ALA A 47 -11.09 11.22 -22.38
N ALA A 48 -10.87 10.68 -21.17
CA ALA A 48 -9.57 10.26 -20.71
C ALA A 48 -8.94 9.34 -21.76
N GLN A 49 -7.88 9.81 -22.42
CA GLN A 49 -7.14 8.99 -23.36
C GLN A 49 -6.40 7.94 -22.56
N SER A 50 -6.88 6.71 -22.65
CA SER A 50 -6.13 5.53 -22.22
C SER A 50 -4.80 5.53 -22.95
N GLY A 51 -3.72 5.78 -22.21
CA GLY A 51 -2.37 5.88 -22.76
C GLY A 51 -1.98 4.61 -23.51
N THR A 52 -1.93 4.69 -24.82
CA THR A 52 -1.22 3.69 -25.64
C THR A 52 0.27 3.77 -25.31
N ALA A 53 0.99 2.65 -25.44
CA ALA A 53 2.43 2.56 -25.15
C ALA A 53 3.27 3.69 -25.79
N SER A 54 2.80 4.26 -26.91
CA SER A 54 3.41 5.42 -27.58
C SER A 54 3.45 6.69 -26.72
N GLY A 55 2.42 6.98 -25.92
CA GLY A 55 2.36 8.21 -25.11
C GLY A 55 3.33 8.22 -23.92
N VAL A 56 3.55 7.05 -23.31
CA VAL A 56 4.46 6.89 -22.17
C VAL A 56 5.92 7.11 -22.59
N THR A 57 6.31 6.67 -23.79
CA THR A 57 7.70 6.85 -24.28
C THR A 57 8.10 8.31 -24.52
N SER A 58 7.12 9.22 -24.66
CA SER A 58 7.36 10.66 -24.75
C SER A 58 7.30 11.43 -23.43
N ALA A 59 6.89 10.78 -22.33
CA ALA A 59 6.75 11.44 -21.03
C ALA A 59 8.10 11.97 -20.51
N ARG A 60 8.07 13.07 -19.77
CA ARG A 60 9.23 13.73 -19.17
C ARG A 60 9.16 13.64 -17.65
N ALA A 61 10.31 13.89 -17.00
CA ALA A 61 10.33 14.01 -15.55
C ALA A 61 9.34 15.11 -15.10
N GLY A 62 8.52 14.80 -14.10
CA GLY A 62 7.44 15.66 -13.61
C GLY A 62 6.08 15.42 -14.25
N ASP A 63 6.00 14.78 -15.42
CA ASP A 63 4.72 14.49 -16.07
C ASP A 63 3.90 13.51 -15.23
N LEU A 64 2.58 13.67 -15.26
CA LEU A 64 1.63 12.72 -14.68
C LEU A 64 1.14 11.78 -15.77
N ILE A 65 1.12 10.48 -15.49
CA ILE A 65 0.65 9.46 -16.42
C ILE A 65 -0.48 8.64 -15.79
N ASP A 66 -1.54 8.40 -16.55
CA ASP A 66 -2.61 7.48 -16.19
C ASP A 66 -2.18 6.04 -16.48
N VAL A 67 -2.33 5.17 -15.48
CA VAL A 67 -1.96 3.76 -15.57
C VAL A 67 -3.01 2.87 -14.90
N THR A 68 -2.97 1.58 -15.21
CA THR A 68 -3.54 0.54 -14.36
C THR A 68 -2.43 -0.18 -13.61
N LEU A 69 -2.72 -0.71 -12.42
CA LEU A 69 -1.68 -1.29 -11.56
C LEU A 69 -0.89 -2.43 -12.23
N ASP A 70 -1.48 -3.19 -13.14
CA ASP A 70 -0.84 -4.30 -13.87
C ASP A 70 0.21 -3.87 -14.92
N GLN A 71 0.25 -2.59 -15.26
CA GLN A 71 1.26 -2.02 -16.14
C GLN A 71 2.61 -1.79 -15.41
N LEU A 72 2.59 -1.83 -14.08
CA LEU A 72 3.73 -1.45 -13.24
C LEU A 72 4.68 -2.62 -12.99
N ARG A 73 5.97 -2.32 -12.92
CA ARG A 73 7.04 -3.24 -12.54
C ARG A 73 7.66 -2.83 -11.21
N PRO A 74 7.56 -3.69 -10.18
CA PRO A 74 8.27 -3.49 -8.94
C PRO A 74 9.79 -3.41 -9.11
N THR A 75 10.42 -2.74 -8.15
CA THR A 75 11.86 -2.47 -8.08
C THR A 75 12.44 -2.78 -6.70
N GLN A 76 11.67 -3.48 -5.88
CA GLN A 76 12.07 -4.09 -4.63
C GLN A 76 11.46 -5.50 -4.56
N PRO A 77 12.10 -6.48 -3.90
CA PRO A 77 11.60 -7.86 -3.81
C PRO A 77 10.70 -8.11 -2.61
N SER A 78 10.74 -7.26 -1.58
CA SER A 78 10.02 -7.46 -0.33
C SER A 78 9.16 -6.27 0.04
N LEU A 79 8.19 -6.51 0.92
CA LEU A 79 7.30 -5.53 1.54
C LEU A 79 7.23 -5.84 3.03
N GLY A 80 6.99 -4.84 3.85
CA GLY A 80 6.48 -5.08 5.21
C GLY A 80 4.98 -5.39 5.15
N TYR A 81 4.59 -6.66 5.32
CA TYR A 81 3.20 -7.07 5.14
C TYR A 81 2.26 -6.43 6.14
N ASP A 82 2.68 -6.22 7.39
CA ASP A 82 1.79 -5.64 8.41
C ASP A 82 1.40 -4.19 8.09
N GLN A 83 2.21 -3.45 7.33
CA GLN A 83 1.81 -2.14 6.80
C GLN A 83 0.64 -2.26 5.81
N ILE A 84 0.64 -3.31 4.97
CA ILE A 84 -0.45 -3.58 4.03
C ILE A 84 -1.66 -4.15 4.77
N PHE A 85 -1.46 -5.04 5.75
CA PHE A 85 -2.52 -5.58 6.58
C PHE A 85 -3.22 -4.50 7.40
N TYR A 86 -2.50 -3.49 7.89
CA TYR A 86 -3.12 -2.30 8.46
C TYR A 86 -4.11 -1.67 7.46
N LYS A 87 -3.65 -1.36 6.24
CA LYS A 87 -4.48 -0.74 5.21
C LYS A 87 -5.68 -1.61 4.88
N LEU A 88 -5.48 -2.89 4.56
CA LEU A 88 -6.55 -3.82 4.20
C LEU A 88 -7.54 -4.06 5.36
N GLY A 89 -7.04 -4.14 6.60
CA GLY A 89 -7.88 -4.25 7.80
C GLY A 89 -8.77 -3.03 7.99
N ARG A 90 -8.23 -1.83 7.78
CA ARG A 90 -9.00 -0.59 7.84
C ARG A 90 -9.97 -0.44 6.66
N TYR A 91 -9.55 -0.80 5.45
CA TYR A 91 -10.39 -0.73 4.24
C TYR A 91 -11.62 -1.63 4.34
N GLY A 92 -11.46 -2.81 4.95
CA GLY A 92 -12.55 -3.76 5.19
C GLY A 92 -13.37 -3.51 6.46
N SER A 93 -13.11 -2.42 7.18
CA SER A 93 -13.79 -2.07 8.44
C SER A 93 -14.76 -0.91 8.26
N SER A 94 -15.81 -0.84 9.09
CA SER A 94 -16.77 0.27 9.15
C SER A 94 -16.32 1.43 10.05
N LYS A 95 -15.16 1.32 10.72
CA LYS A 95 -14.75 2.26 11.79
C LYS A 95 -14.63 3.71 11.32
N ASP A 96 -14.33 3.95 10.05
CA ASP A 96 -14.27 5.31 9.50
C ASP A 96 -15.70 5.86 9.26
N GLU A 97 -16.58 5.05 8.67
CA GLU A 97 -17.98 5.35 8.41
C GLU A 97 -18.78 5.56 9.71
N ASP A 98 -18.56 4.72 10.72
CA ASP A 98 -19.16 4.85 12.05
C ASP A 98 -18.81 6.18 12.74
N ARG A 99 -17.71 6.82 12.30
CA ARG A 99 -17.25 8.14 12.75
C ARG A 99 -17.65 9.27 11.81
N GLY A 100 -18.54 9.00 10.85
CA GLY A 100 -19.02 9.98 9.86
C GLY A 100 -17.95 10.40 8.86
N LYS A 101 -16.97 9.53 8.57
CA LYS A 101 -15.94 9.74 7.55
C LYS A 101 -16.16 8.78 6.38
N PHE A 102 -15.60 9.11 5.22
CA PHE A 102 -15.45 8.13 4.15
C PHE A 102 -14.44 7.06 4.56
N ASN A 103 -14.60 5.85 4.04
CA ASN A 103 -13.64 4.79 4.24
C ASN A 103 -12.23 5.24 3.81
N LYS A 104 -11.20 4.93 4.62
CA LYS A 104 -9.84 5.40 4.36
C LYS A 104 -9.28 5.00 2.99
N ARG A 105 -9.80 3.95 2.35
CA ARG A 105 -9.35 3.54 1.01
C ARG A 105 -9.53 4.64 -0.04
N PHE A 106 -10.59 5.44 0.04
CA PHE A 106 -10.83 6.53 -0.92
C PHE A 106 -9.89 7.71 -0.66
N ASP A 107 -9.62 8.04 0.60
CA ASP A 107 -8.61 9.04 0.96
C ASP A 107 -7.22 8.62 0.47
N ASP A 108 -6.83 7.36 0.72
CA ASP A 108 -5.54 6.84 0.29
C ASP A 108 -5.41 6.84 -1.24
N TRP A 109 -6.48 6.51 -1.96
CA TRP A 109 -6.50 6.56 -3.43
C TRP A 109 -6.37 8.00 -3.91
N CYS A 110 -7.17 8.93 -3.38
CA CYS A 110 -7.09 10.35 -3.75
C CYS A 110 -5.71 10.94 -3.50
N GLU A 111 -5.08 10.60 -2.37
CA GLU A 111 -3.74 11.09 -2.00
C GLU A 111 -2.69 10.56 -2.96
N THR A 112 -2.74 9.25 -3.23
CA THR A 112 -1.84 8.58 -4.18
C THR A 112 -2.02 9.14 -5.59
N ASN A 113 -3.25 9.53 -5.96
CA ASN A 113 -3.61 10.13 -7.25
C ASN A 113 -3.28 11.63 -7.35
N GLY A 114 -2.70 12.24 -6.29
CA GLY A 114 -2.33 13.65 -6.24
C GLY A 114 -3.47 14.61 -5.90
N GLN A 115 -4.63 14.09 -5.51
CA GLN A 115 -5.88 14.84 -5.35
C GLN A 115 -6.31 15.08 -3.89
N GLY A 116 -5.42 14.82 -2.93
CA GLY A 116 -5.70 15.03 -1.49
C GLY A 116 -6.58 13.92 -0.91
N VAL A 117 -7.66 14.26 -0.22
CA VAL A 117 -8.58 13.29 0.41
C VAL A 117 -9.88 13.14 -0.38
N ALA A 118 -10.72 12.16 -0.04
CA ALA A 118 -12.04 12.02 -0.65
C ALA A 118 -12.96 13.19 -0.26
N ALA A 119 -13.71 13.70 -1.23
CA ALA A 119 -14.69 14.78 -1.06
C ALA A 119 -16.14 14.29 -1.10
N SER A 120 -16.43 13.29 -1.93
CA SER A 120 -17.70 12.57 -1.94
C SER A 120 -17.48 11.11 -2.32
N VAL A 121 -18.32 10.20 -1.84
CA VAL A 121 -18.26 8.77 -2.15
C VAL A 121 -19.70 8.27 -2.34
N ASP A 122 -19.99 7.71 -3.51
CA ASP A 122 -21.30 7.17 -3.82
C ASP A 122 -21.54 5.81 -3.14
N ALA A 123 -22.81 5.42 -3.02
CA ALA A 123 -23.16 4.10 -2.55
C ALA A 123 -22.64 3.02 -3.53
N GLY A 124 -21.86 2.06 -3.02
CA GLY A 124 -21.25 1.02 -3.85
C GLY A 124 -19.99 1.46 -4.61
N ALA A 125 -19.43 2.63 -4.28
CA ALA A 125 -18.18 3.10 -4.85
C ALA A 125 -17.03 2.08 -4.70
N ALA A 126 -16.15 2.03 -5.71
CA ALA A 126 -15.08 1.06 -5.82
C ALA A 126 -13.79 1.70 -6.32
N LEU A 127 -12.63 1.22 -5.84
CA LEU A 127 -11.33 1.71 -6.33
C LEU A 127 -11.11 1.42 -7.82
N THR A 128 -11.72 0.38 -8.37
CA THR A 128 -11.70 0.09 -9.81
C THR A 128 -12.54 1.04 -10.65
N ASP A 129 -13.42 1.84 -10.05
CA ASP A 129 -14.27 2.83 -10.71
C ASP A 129 -14.17 4.20 -10.03
N PRO A 130 -13.13 5.00 -10.32
CA PRO A 130 -12.98 6.33 -9.73
C PRO A 130 -14.06 7.33 -10.11
N SER A 131 -14.97 7.01 -11.05
CA SER A 131 -16.10 7.89 -11.34
C SER A 131 -17.17 7.85 -10.24
N SER A 132 -17.11 6.85 -9.35
CA SER A 132 -18.04 6.65 -8.22
C SER A 132 -17.69 7.44 -6.96
N PHE A 133 -16.63 8.25 -6.99
CA PHE A 133 -16.25 9.14 -5.89
C PHE A 133 -15.49 10.36 -6.42
N THR A 134 -15.36 11.40 -5.60
CA THR A 134 -14.58 12.59 -5.95
C THR A 134 -13.52 12.88 -4.89
N CYS A 135 -12.47 13.60 -5.30
CA CYS A 135 -11.38 14.02 -4.42
C CYS A 135 -11.41 15.53 -4.19
N ALA A 136 -10.83 15.98 -3.08
CA ALA A 136 -10.85 17.38 -2.66
C ALA A 136 -10.14 18.33 -3.63
N ILE A 137 -9.09 17.85 -4.30
CA ILE A 137 -8.35 18.62 -5.31
C ILE A 137 -8.77 18.13 -6.71
N PRO A 138 -9.34 19.00 -7.56
CA PRO A 138 -9.67 18.64 -8.93
C PRO A 138 -8.44 18.26 -9.75
N VAL A 139 -8.62 17.37 -10.73
CA VAL A 139 -7.57 17.04 -11.72
C VAL A 139 -7.10 18.32 -12.42
N GLY A 140 -5.78 18.52 -12.50
CA GLY A 140 -5.16 19.71 -13.08
C GLY A 140 -5.03 20.89 -12.10
N GLN A 141 -5.45 20.73 -10.85
CA GLN A 141 -5.28 21.69 -9.76
C GLN A 141 -4.40 21.15 -8.62
N GLU A 142 -3.61 20.11 -8.91
CA GLU A 142 -2.66 19.55 -7.94
C GLU A 142 -1.70 20.63 -7.42
N THR A 143 -1.47 20.64 -6.12
CA THR A 143 -0.53 21.56 -5.47
C THR A 143 0.87 20.95 -5.45
N GLU A 144 1.89 21.75 -5.17
CA GLU A 144 3.25 21.22 -4.99
C GLU A 144 3.29 20.12 -3.90
N ASP A 145 2.59 20.35 -2.79
CA ASP A 145 2.47 19.37 -1.71
C ASP A 145 1.75 18.10 -2.16
N SER A 146 0.65 18.20 -2.92
CA SER A 146 -0.08 17.01 -3.37
C SER A 146 0.70 16.24 -4.45
N LEU A 147 1.44 16.93 -5.32
CA LEU A 147 2.37 16.35 -6.29
C LEU A 147 3.58 15.68 -5.63
N ALA A 148 3.98 16.12 -4.43
CA ALA A 148 5.06 15.51 -3.65
C ALA A 148 4.63 14.20 -2.98
N GLN A 149 3.34 14.01 -2.69
CA GLN A 149 2.80 12.77 -2.13
C GLN A 149 2.60 11.66 -3.18
N MET A 150 2.47 12.03 -4.45
CA MET A 150 2.23 11.11 -5.56
C MET A 150 3.33 10.06 -5.68
N LYS A 151 2.92 8.85 -6.03
CA LYS A 151 3.82 7.72 -6.26
C LYS A 151 4.49 7.84 -7.61
N THR A 152 5.73 7.35 -7.67
CA THR A 152 6.64 7.70 -8.76
C THR A 152 7.07 6.49 -9.57
N VAL A 153 7.37 6.73 -10.84
CA VAL A 153 7.85 5.72 -11.79
C VAL A 153 8.98 6.25 -12.66
N VAL A 154 9.82 5.34 -13.15
CA VAL A 154 10.76 5.58 -14.23
C VAL A 154 10.28 4.85 -15.47
N VAL A 155 10.26 5.56 -16.61
CA VAL A 155 10.00 4.94 -17.91
C VAL A 155 11.29 4.29 -18.42
N GLY A 156 11.34 2.97 -18.41
CA GLY A 156 12.49 2.18 -18.86
C GLY A 156 12.41 1.76 -20.34
N PRO A 157 13.40 0.96 -20.81
CA PRO A 157 13.47 0.48 -22.18
C PRO A 157 12.16 -0.17 -22.66
N GLY A 158 11.78 0.13 -23.90
CA GLY A 158 10.51 -0.33 -24.48
C GLY A 158 9.24 0.30 -23.85
N GLY A 159 9.39 1.37 -23.05
CA GLY A 159 8.27 2.04 -22.39
C GLY A 159 7.77 1.35 -21.12
N THR A 160 8.53 0.38 -20.59
CA THR A 160 8.16 -0.33 -19.36
C THR A 160 8.19 0.60 -18.15
N LEU A 161 7.16 0.61 -17.33
CA LEU A 161 7.05 1.47 -16.14
C LEU A 161 7.58 0.77 -14.90
N TYR A 162 8.69 1.26 -14.35
CA TYR A 162 9.31 0.75 -13.13
C TYR A 162 8.97 1.66 -11.96
N LEU A 163 8.36 1.14 -10.90
CA LEU A 163 8.04 1.92 -9.71
C LEU A 163 9.33 2.39 -9.03
N THR A 164 9.32 3.60 -8.50
CA THR A 164 10.40 4.09 -7.62
C THR A 164 9.87 4.37 -6.22
N ASP A 165 8.57 4.68 -6.09
CA ASP A 165 7.85 4.71 -4.82
C ASP A 165 6.46 4.07 -4.98
N GLY A 166 5.86 3.65 -3.86
CA GLY A 166 4.45 3.29 -3.79
C GLY A 166 4.14 1.81 -3.73
N HIS A 167 5.13 0.92 -3.63
CA HIS A 167 4.90 -0.54 -3.66
C HIS A 167 3.92 -1.00 -2.58
N HIS A 168 3.98 -0.45 -1.35
CA HIS A 168 2.99 -0.73 -0.31
C HIS A 168 1.59 -0.19 -0.65
N SER A 169 1.46 1.11 -0.96
CA SER A 169 0.15 1.72 -1.26
C SER A 169 -0.54 1.07 -2.45
N LEU A 170 0.19 0.90 -3.55
CA LEU A 170 -0.34 0.31 -4.77
C LEU A 170 -0.61 -1.20 -4.62
N THR A 171 0.17 -1.92 -3.80
CA THR A 171 -0.18 -3.30 -3.44
C THR A 171 -1.42 -3.34 -2.54
N SER A 172 -1.63 -2.39 -1.63
CA SER A 172 -2.88 -2.32 -0.87
C SER A 172 -4.10 -2.12 -1.78
N PHE A 173 -4.00 -1.31 -2.83
CA PHE A 173 -5.07 -1.19 -3.83
C PHE A 173 -5.23 -2.44 -4.70
N TRP A 174 -4.14 -3.14 -4.99
CA TRP A 174 -4.19 -4.42 -5.70
C TRP A 174 -4.92 -5.50 -4.88
N GLU A 175 -4.70 -5.51 -3.57
CA GLU A 175 -5.25 -6.52 -2.64
C GLU A 175 -6.62 -6.14 -2.06
N ALA A 176 -7.08 -4.89 -2.25
CA ALA A 176 -8.38 -4.44 -1.79
C ALA A 176 -9.52 -5.22 -2.47
N ALA A 177 -10.61 -5.47 -1.75
CA ALA A 177 -11.74 -6.27 -2.24
C ALA A 177 -12.43 -5.64 -3.47
N ASP A 178 -12.43 -4.30 -3.56
CA ASP A 178 -12.95 -3.49 -4.64
C ASP A 178 -11.84 -2.89 -5.52
N GLY A 179 -10.64 -3.45 -5.43
CA GLY A 179 -9.45 -3.08 -6.17
C GLY A 179 -9.01 -4.16 -7.17
N GLY A 180 -7.71 -4.21 -7.44
CA GLY A 180 -7.10 -5.25 -8.27
C GLY A 180 -6.22 -4.75 -9.42
N PRO A 181 -5.79 -5.66 -10.32
CA PRO A 181 -4.84 -5.35 -11.40
C PRO A 181 -5.27 -4.19 -12.30
N LYS A 182 -6.57 -3.96 -12.44
CA LYS A 182 -7.17 -2.94 -13.31
C LYS A 182 -7.53 -1.64 -12.60
N THR A 183 -7.23 -1.50 -11.31
CA THR A 183 -7.41 -0.23 -10.60
C THR A 183 -6.63 0.87 -11.33
N PRO A 184 -7.32 1.92 -11.82
CA PRO A 184 -6.67 3.06 -12.44
C PRO A 184 -6.05 3.96 -11.38
N ILE A 185 -4.92 4.58 -11.71
CA ILE A 185 -4.23 5.56 -10.86
C ILE A 185 -3.33 6.44 -11.73
N ARG A 186 -3.05 7.68 -11.29
CA ARG A 186 -2.03 8.54 -11.87
C ARG A 186 -0.75 8.47 -11.07
N LEU A 187 0.38 8.37 -11.78
CA LEU A 187 1.70 8.37 -11.19
C LEU A 187 2.54 9.49 -11.79
N ARG A 188 3.53 9.95 -11.03
CA ARG A 188 4.47 10.99 -11.46
C ARG A 188 5.73 10.35 -12.03
N VAL A 189 6.19 10.83 -13.19
CA VAL A 189 7.42 10.32 -13.82
C VAL A 189 8.64 10.96 -13.15
N SER A 190 9.52 10.14 -12.58
CA SER A 190 10.82 10.58 -12.04
C SER A 190 11.82 10.82 -13.16
N ALA A 191 11.86 9.93 -14.15
CA ALA A 191 12.71 10.06 -15.33
C ALA A 191 12.20 9.20 -16.49
N ASN A 192 12.54 9.62 -17.71
CA ASN A 192 12.38 8.80 -18.90
C ASN A 192 13.74 8.33 -19.41
N LEU A 193 13.98 7.04 -19.23
CA LEU A 193 15.19 6.31 -19.61
C LEU A 193 14.91 5.31 -20.75
N SER A 194 13.81 5.48 -21.49
CA SER A 194 13.34 4.54 -22.51
C SER A 194 14.30 4.34 -23.69
N ARG A 195 15.20 5.31 -23.91
CA ARG A 195 16.22 5.29 -24.96
C ARG A 195 17.52 4.58 -24.55
N LEU A 196 17.67 4.20 -23.28
CA LEU A 196 18.86 3.47 -22.82
C LEU A 196 18.80 2.01 -23.25
N SER A 197 19.99 1.39 -23.39
CA SER A 197 20.09 -0.07 -23.41
C SER A 197 19.61 -0.65 -22.06
N THR A 198 19.18 -1.91 -22.03
CA THR A 198 18.80 -2.56 -20.77
C THR A 198 19.93 -2.55 -19.73
N ALA A 199 21.19 -2.68 -20.17
CA ALA A 199 22.35 -2.64 -19.28
C ALA A 199 22.56 -1.24 -18.67
N ASP A 200 22.52 -0.19 -19.50
CA ASP A 200 22.68 1.20 -19.04
C ASP A 200 21.50 1.65 -18.17
N PHE A 201 20.29 1.19 -18.49
CA PHE A 201 19.10 1.42 -17.67
C PHE A 201 19.31 0.90 -16.23
N TRP A 202 19.69 -0.37 -16.06
CA TRP A 202 19.90 -0.93 -14.72
C TRP A 202 21.14 -0.38 -14.01
N LYS A 203 22.15 0.08 -14.76
CA LYS A 203 23.26 0.86 -14.20
C LYS A 203 22.76 2.18 -13.63
N ARG A 204 21.91 2.90 -14.38
CA ARG A 204 21.31 4.18 -13.94
C ARG A 204 20.36 4.00 -12.76
N MET A 205 19.44 3.03 -12.80
CA MET A 205 18.52 2.75 -11.68
C MET A 205 19.27 2.50 -10.36
N ARG A 206 20.41 1.80 -10.40
CA ARG A 206 21.26 1.60 -9.22
C ARG A 206 21.97 2.86 -8.77
N ALA A 207 22.53 3.62 -9.70
CA ALA A 207 23.24 4.87 -9.39
C ALA A 207 22.33 5.93 -8.74
N GLU A 208 21.06 5.98 -9.14
CA GLU A 208 20.07 6.90 -8.60
C GLU A 208 19.33 6.37 -7.35
N ASN A 209 19.67 5.16 -6.87
CA ASN A 209 18.94 4.48 -5.79
C ASN A 209 17.43 4.32 -6.07
N TRP A 210 17.06 3.98 -7.31
CA TRP A 210 15.68 3.71 -7.73
C TRP A 210 15.32 2.23 -7.75
N VAL A 211 16.22 1.37 -7.26
CA VAL A 211 16.01 -0.07 -7.17
C VAL A 211 16.64 -0.62 -5.89
N TRP A 212 15.89 -1.44 -5.17
CA TRP A 212 16.35 -2.15 -3.98
C TRP A 212 16.63 -3.61 -4.36
N LEU A 213 17.90 -3.99 -4.34
CA LEU A 213 18.37 -5.32 -4.75
C LEU A 213 18.86 -6.15 -3.54
N LYS A 214 18.11 -6.08 -2.44
CA LYS A 214 18.30 -6.95 -1.29
C LYS A 214 16.97 -7.60 -0.91
N ASP A 215 16.99 -8.89 -0.60
CA ASP A 215 15.81 -9.65 -0.20
C ASP A 215 15.38 -9.35 1.25
N GLU A 216 14.38 -10.08 1.74
CA GLU A 216 13.83 -9.95 3.09
C GLU A 216 14.79 -10.36 4.21
N LYS A 217 15.94 -10.95 3.88
CA LYS A 217 17.02 -11.28 4.83
C LYS A 217 18.15 -10.26 4.78
N GLY A 218 18.16 -9.40 3.77
CA GLY A 218 19.22 -8.44 3.48
C GLY A 218 20.27 -8.99 2.50
N ASP A 219 20.07 -10.19 1.97
CA ASP A 219 20.98 -10.81 1.01
C ASP A 219 20.82 -10.18 -0.37
N ALA A 220 21.92 -10.07 -1.13
CA ALA A 220 21.90 -9.44 -2.44
C ALA A 220 21.12 -10.28 -3.47
N ILE A 221 20.32 -9.62 -4.29
CA ILE A 221 19.61 -10.23 -5.41
C ILE A 221 20.00 -9.60 -6.76
N THR A 222 19.66 -10.29 -7.83
CA THR A 222 19.78 -9.80 -9.20
C THR A 222 18.48 -9.12 -9.65
N VAL A 223 18.56 -8.27 -10.68
CA VAL A 223 17.39 -7.61 -11.28
C VAL A 223 16.36 -8.62 -11.83
N SER A 224 16.81 -9.81 -12.26
CA SER A 224 15.93 -10.87 -12.75
C SER A 224 15.11 -11.55 -11.65
N GLN A 225 15.48 -11.37 -10.38
CA GLN A 225 14.72 -11.87 -9.23
C GLN A 225 13.67 -10.87 -8.74
N LEU A 226 13.61 -9.66 -9.31
CA LEU A 226 12.59 -8.68 -8.95
C LEU A 226 11.18 -9.18 -9.33
N PRO A 227 10.15 -8.82 -8.57
CA PRO A 227 8.77 -9.15 -8.89
C PRO A 227 8.35 -8.54 -10.23
N THR A 228 7.58 -9.28 -11.02
CA THR A 228 7.15 -8.81 -12.36
C THR A 228 5.80 -8.09 -12.35
N ARG A 229 5.11 -8.04 -11.21
CA ARG A 229 3.85 -7.32 -10.98
C ARG A 229 3.63 -7.09 -9.49
N LEU A 230 2.69 -6.23 -9.14
CA LEU A 230 2.25 -5.98 -7.76
C LEU A 230 1.46 -7.17 -7.17
N GLY A 231 1.12 -7.07 -5.88
CA GLY A 231 0.36 -8.07 -5.13
C GLY A 231 1.22 -8.81 -4.11
N LEU A 232 0.69 -9.07 -2.91
CA LEU A 232 1.41 -9.71 -1.80
C LEU A 232 2.10 -11.01 -2.24
N SER A 233 1.41 -11.85 -3.00
CA SER A 233 1.97 -13.09 -3.57
C SER A 233 3.20 -12.91 -4.48
N ARG A 234 3.59 -11.70 -4.85
CA ARG A 234 4.78 -11.43 -5.68
C ARG A 234 5.95 -10.90 -4.89
N PHE A 235 5.74 -10.50 -3.64
CA PHE A 235 6.78 -10.02 -2.75
C PHE A 235 7.06 -11.03 -1.64
N HIS A 236 8.20 -10.87 -0.99
CA HIS A 236 8.46 -11.51 0.30
C HIS A 236 8.05 -10.57 1.43
N ASP A 237 7.73 -11.13 2.59
CA ASP A 237 7.50 -10.34 3.80
C ASP A 237 8.83 -10.06 4.50
N ASP A 238 9.14 -8.78 4.67
CA ASP A 238 10.24 -8.31 5.51
C ASP A 238 9.68 -7.80 6.85
N PRO A 239 9.83 -8.56 7.95
CA PRO A 239 9.26 -8.19 9.24
C PRO A 239 9.93 -6.94 9.85
N TYR A 240 11.18 -6.63 9.50
CA TYR A 240 11.82 -5.39 9.93
C TYR A 240 11.32 -4.20 9.13
N ARG A 241 10.97 -4.39 7.86
CA ARG A 241 10.29 -3.35 7.07
C ARG A 241 8.90 -3.04 7.63
N SER A 242 8.19 -4.03 8.16
CA SER A 242 6.94 -3.86 8.91
C SER A 242 7.18 -3.09 10.22
N LEU A 243 8.17 -3.52 11.02
CA LEU A 243 8.53 -2.88 12.28
C LEU A 243 8.81 -1.38 12.11
N VAL A 244 9.66 -1.03 11.13
CA VAL A 244 10.04 0.38 10.88
C VAL A 244 8.87 1.24 10.41
N TYR A 245 7.85 0.66 9.76
CA TYR A 245 6.64 1.42 9.46
C TYR A 245 5.91 1.88 10.75
N PHE A 246 5.89 1.03 11.77
CA PHE A 246 5.26 1.34 13.04
C PHE A 246 6.11 2.23 13.95
N THR A 247 7.43 2.34 13.73
CA THR A 247 8.29 3.29 14.48
C THR A 247 8.29 4.71 13.92
N ARG A 248 7.68 4.97 12.76
CA ARG A 248 7.58 6.32 12.19
C ARG A 248 6.79 7.25 13.11
N GLY A 249 7.29 8.47 13.33
CA GLY A 249 6.77 9.43 14.30
C GLY A 249 7.14 9.12 15.76
N ILE A 250 7.88 8.03 15.99
CA ILE A 250 8.28 7.53 17.32
C ILE A 250 9.80 7.49 17.45
N GLY A 251 10.48 6.84 16.49
CA GLY A 251 11.94 6.72 16.43
C GLY A 251 12.60 7.58 15.33
N TYR A 252 11.87 7.86 14.26
CA TYR A 252 12.33 8.66 13.12
C TYR A 252 11.14 9.33 12.42
N GLU A 253 11.41 10.29 11.55
CA GLU A 253 10.43 10.96 10.69
C GLU A 253 10.87 10.94 9.22
N GLN A 254 9.90 10.95 8.30
CA GLN A 254 10.19 11.19 6.88
C GLN A 254 10.13 12.70 6.61
N ALA A 255 11.21 13.26 6.07
CA ALA A 255 11.27 14.64 5.60
C ALA A 255 11.33 14.72 4.06
N ASN A 256 11.05 15.91 3.51
CA ASN A 256 11.29 16.17 2.09
C ASN A 256 12.76 15.90 1.75
N GLY A 257 13.00 15.09 0.70
CA GLY A 257 14.35 14.67 0.32
C GLY A 257 14.95 13.57 1.20
N SER A 258 14.13 12.87 1.99
CA SER A 258 14.53 11.63 2.68
C SER A 258 15.24 10.66 1.72
N ALA A 259 16.17 9.87 2.26
CA ALA A 259 16.84 8.84 1.48
C ALA A 259 15.83 7.88 0.83
N GLU A 260 16.07 7.54 -0.44
CA GLU A 260 15.36 6.43 -1.09
C GLU A 260 15.53 5.15 -0.27
N PHE A 261 14.45 4.38 -0.13
CA PHE A 261 14.40 3.17 0.70
C PHE A 261 14.74 3.38 2.20
N LEU A 262 14.50 4.58 2.75
CA LEU A 262 14.78 4.93 4.16
C LEU A 262 14.39 3.82 5.16
N GLU A 263 13.17 3.27 5.05
CA GLU A 263 12.73 2.25 5.99
C GLU A 263 13.45 0.91 5.85
N PHE A 264 13.96 0.58 4.66
CA PHE A 264 14.82 -0.58 4.49
C PHE A 264 16.22 -0.35 5.06
N LEU A 265 16.73 0.89 5.00
CA LEU A 265 18.01 1.25 5.62
C LEU A 265 17.93 1.06 7.15
N TRP A 266 16.88 1.59 7.78
CA TRP A 266 16.61 1.37 9.20
C TRP A 266 16.30 -0.10 9.52
N GLY A 267 15.54 -0.79 8.66
CA GLY A 267 15.20 -2.20 8.84
C GLY A 267 16.43 -3.10 8.83
N GLY A 268 17.38 -2.85 7.91
CA GLY A 268 18.66 -3.53 7.88
C GLY A 268 19.49 -3.29 9.14
N TRP A 269 19.53 -2.06 9.64
CA TRP A 269 20.25 -1.72 10.87
C TRP A 269 19.64 -2.36 12.14
N LEU A 270 18.30 -2.40 12.24
CA LEU A 270 17.58 -3.02 13.34
C LEU A 270 17.69 -4.55 13.34
N ARG A 271 17.82 -5.16 12.16
CA ARG A 271 17.92 -6.63 11.99
C ARG A 271 19.05 -7.26 12.80
N ASP A 272 20.16 -6.55 12.93
CA ASP A 272 21.33 -7.03 13.68
C ASP A 272 21.24 -6.75 15.19
N ARG A 273 20.17 -6.11 15.66
CA ARG A 273 20.07 -5.54 17.03
C ARG A 273 18.84 -5.98 17.80
N ILE A 274 17.72 -6.19 17.12
CA ILE A 274 16.45 -6.58 17.73
C ILE A 274 16.08 -7.96 17.22
N ASP A 275 16.20 -8.99 18.05
CA ASP A 275 15.73 -10.33 17.70
C ASP A 275 14.20 -10.39 17.82
N LEU A 276 13.52 -10.31 16.67
CA LEU A 276 12.05 -10.34 16.59
C LEU A 276 11.45 -11.66 17.09
N SER A 277 12.20 -12.77 17.16
CA SER A 277 11.70 -14.04 17.69
C SER A 277 11.41 -14.00 19.19
N ARG A 278 11.91 -12.99 19.90
CA ARG A 278 11.66 -12.76 21.32
C ARG A 278 10.30 -12.13 21.62
N TYR A 279 9.58 -11.69 20.58
CA TYR A 279 8.28 -11.04 20.71
C TYR A 279 7.20 -11.95 20.13
N ASP A 280 6.06 -12.04 20.81
CA ASP A 280 4.85 -12.55 20.21
C ASP A 280 4.23 -11.47 19.32
N LEU A 281 4.63 -11.45 18.05
CA LEU A 281 4.12 -10.47 17.12
C LEU A 281 2.62 -10.62 16.86
N THR A 282 1.95 -11.69 17.32
CA THR A 282 0.48 -11.86 17.25
C THR A 282 -0.28 -11.13 18.35
N SER A 283 0.40 -10.72 19.41
CA SER A 283 -0.15 -9.95 20.52
C SER A 283 0.07 -8.45 20.32
N LEU A 284 -0.97 -7.65 20.57
CA LEU A 284 -0.86 -6.18 20.53
C LEU A 284 0.19 -5.67 21.53
N SER A 285 0.16 -6.18 22.76
CA SER A 285 1.10 -5.76 23.80
C SER A 285 2.55 -6.08 23.41
N SER A 286 2.82 -7.33 23.01
CA SER A 286 4.18 -7.74 22.68
C SER A 286 4.68 -7.11 21.37
N SER A 287 3.79 -6.78 20.43
CA SER A 287 4.15 -6.03 19.23
C SER A 287 4.48 -4.57 19.54
N LEU A 288 3.76 -3.93 20.47
CA LEU A 288 4.09 -2.59 20.96
C LEU A 288 5.44 -2.58 21.68
N ASP A 289 5.78 -3.64 22.42
CA ASP A 289 7.11 -3.79 23.03
C ASP A 289 8.21 -3.81 21.95
N ALA A 290 8.03 -4.56 20.86
CA ALA A 290 8.97 -4.57 19.74
C ALA A 290 9.13 -3.18 19.11
N VAL A 291 8.02 -2.47 18.87
CA VAL A 291 8.04 -1.10 18.33
C VAL A 291 8.75 -0.14 19.28
N ARG A 292 8.49 -0.24 20.58
CA ARG A 292 9.12 0.60 21.61
C ARG A 292 10.62 0.37 21.65
N ASP A 293 11.06 -0.88 21.72
CA ASP A 293 12.47 -1.23 21.84
C ASP A 293 13.23 -0.81 20.58
N ALA A 294 12.66 -1.06 19.39
CA ALA A 294 13.25 -0.63 18.12
C ALA A 294 13.32 0.90 18.01
N SER A 295 12.22 1.62 18.30
CA SER A 295 12.20 3.08 18.21
C SER A 295 13.13 3.75 19.21
N LYS A 296 13.29 3.20 20.43
CA LYS A 296 14.30 3.67 21.40
C LYS A 296 15.72 3.43 20.90
N ALA A 297 16.01 2.24 20.36
CA ALA A 297 17.31 1.95 19.78
C ALA A 297 17.68 2.95 18.67
N MET A 298 16.70 3.40 17.87
CA MET A 298 16.90 4.44 16.87
C MET A 298 17.21 5.80 17.52
N THR A 299 16.40 6.27 18.47
CA THR A 299 16.58 7.61 19.08
C THR A 299 17.83 7.73 19.94
N ASP A 300 18.26 6.63 20.57
CA ASP A 300 19.42 6.59 21.45
C ASP A 300 20.77 6.69 20.71
N LEU A 301 20.76 6.62 19.37
CA LEU A 301 21.96 6.84 18.56
C LEU A 301 22.45 8.29 18.64
N PRO A 302 23.78 8.51 18.77
CA PRO A 302 24.38 9.78 18.39
C PRO A 302 24.01 10.12 16.94
N GLY A 303 23.57 11.35 16.71
CA GLY A 303 23.02 11.76 15.41
C GLY A 303 23.98 11.61 14.22
N ASP A 304 25.28 11.70 14.48
CA ASP A 304 26.38 11.55 13.53
C ASP A 304 26.80 10.08 13.28
N THR A 305 26.20 9.12 13.99
CA THR A 305 26.49 7.69 13.79
C THR A 305 26.05 7.26 12.40
N VAL A 306 26.97 6.69 11.61
CA VAL A 306 26.65 6.10 10.30
C VAL A 306 25.83 4.82 10.51
N VAL A 307 24.61 4.81 9.98
CA VAL A 307 23.64 3.72 10.14
C VAL A 307 23.69 2.77 8.95
N ALA A 308 23.50 3.29 7.74
CA ALA A 308 23.46 2.48 6.51
C ALA A 308 23.71 3.34 5.27
N GLY A 309 24.32 2.74 4.24
CA GLY A 309 24.55 3.43 2.95
C GLY A 309 25.44 4.68 3.06
N GLY A 310 26.31 4.74 4.08
CA GLY A 310 27.14 5.91 4.37
C GLY A 310 26.40 7.08 5.02
N ARG A 311 25.11 6.93 5.33
CA ARG A 311 24.27 7.99 5.93
C ARG A 311 24.25 7.92 7.45
N THR A 312 24.22 9.08 8.09
CA THR A 312 24.11 9.19 9.54
C THR A 312 22.68 8.98 10.04
N ALA A 313 22.51 8.78 11.35
CA ALA A 313 21.19 8.63 11.96
C ALA A 313 20.31 9.87 11.74
N ASP A 314 20.87 11.08 11.86
CA ASP A 314 20.15 12.33 11.61
C ASP A 314 19.81 12.51 10.12
N GLU A 315 20.70 12.11 9.20
CA GLU A 315 20.41 12.08 7.75
C GLU A 315 19.30 11.07 7.39
N LEU A 316 19.08 10.07 8.23
CA LEU A 316 17.97 9.12 8.14
C LEU A 316 16.76 9.52 9.01
N GLY A 317 16.70 10.78 9.44
CA GLY A 317 15.52 11.35 10.10
C GLY A 317 15.28 10.88 11.53
N ARG A 318 16.31 10.38 12.23
CA ARG A 318 16.22 10.02 13.66
C ARG A 318 15.59 11.15 14.48
N LEU A 319 14.66 10.82 15.36
CA LEU A 319 14.13 11.79 16.33
C LEU A 319 15.11 12.00 17.48
N ALA A 320 15.29 13.26 17.89
CA ALA A 320 16.13 13.61 19.03
C ALA A 320 15.57 13.12 20.37
N GLU A 321 14.25 13.08 20.50
CA GLU A 321 13.55 12.54 21.67
C GLU A 321 12.59 11.43 21.22
N TRP A 322 12.60 10.31 21.93
CA TRP A 322 11.66 9.21 21.71
C TRP A 322 10.21 9.72 21.77
N ASN A 323 9.39 9.31 20.80
CA ASN A 323 7.98 9.72 20.65
C ASN A 323 7.80 11.25 20.61
N ALA A 324 8.77 11.96 20.03
CA ALA A 324 8.81 13.43 19.96
C ALA A 324 8.61 14.11 21.33
N GLY A 325 9.19 13.51 22.38
CA GLY A 325 9.11 13.98 23.77
C GLY A 325 7.73 13.78 24.42
N LYS A 326 6.79 13.08 23.77
CA LYS A 326 5.46 12.79 24.32
C LYS A 326 5.52 11.56 25.23
N LYS A 327 4.67 11.58 26.26
CA LYS A 327 4.44 10.42 27.14
C LYS A 327 3.99 9.20 26.32
N GLU A 328 4.30 8.00 26.77
CA GLU A 328 3.93 6.74 26.12
C GLU A 328 2.42 6.61 25.83
N THR A 329 1.56 7.15 26.70
CA THR A 329 0.10 7.17 26.51
C THR A 329 -0.41 8.29 25.61
N LYS A 330 0.49 9.03 24.94
CA LYS A 330 0.20 10.16 24.06
C LYS A 330 1.10 10.11 22.81
N GLY A 331 0.88 11.01 21.87
CA GLY A 331 1.67 11.07 20.65
C GLY A 331 1.43 9.84 19.77
N GLU A 332 2.34 9.60 18.84
CA GLU A 332 2.19 8.52 17.86
C GLU A 332 2.22 7.13 18.52
N PHE A 333 3.04 6.92 19.56
CA PHE A 333 3.04 5.66 20.29
C PHE A 333 1.72 5.41 21.03
N GLY A 334 1.14 6.46 21.63
CA GLY A 334 -0.17 6.38 22.28
C GLY A 334 -1.29 6.04 21.29
N ASP A 335 -1.33 6.72 20.14
CA ASP A 335 -2.30 6.48 19.07
C ASP A 335 -2.15 5.06 18.47
N LEU A 336 -0.91 4.60 18.32
CA LEU A 336 -0.59 3.24 17.86
C LEU A 336 -1.11 2.15 18.81
N SER A 337 -1.13 2.44 20.12
CA SER A 337 -1.46 1.49 21.19
C SER A 337 -2.97 1.23 21.36
N LEU A 338 -3.83 1.99 20.67
CA LEU A 338 -5.28 1.85 20.79
C LEU A 338 -5.78 0.51 20.21
N PRO A 339 -6.53 -0.30 20.98
CA PRO A 339 -6.99 -1.62 20.54
C PRO A 339 -8.11 -1.53 19.50
N LEU A 340 -8.43 -2.65 18.85
CA LEU A 340 -9.51 -2.72 17.84
C LEU A 340 -10.90 -2.39 18.40
N SER A 341 -11.10 -2.57 19.71
CA SER A 341 -12.34 -2.19 20.41
C SER A 341 -12.52 -0.67 20.52
N ASP A 342 -11.47 0.13 20.35
CA ASP A 342 -11.57 1.58 20.36
C ASP A 342 -12.40 2.08 19.17
N SER A 343 -13.01 3.26 19.31
CA SER A 343 -13.68 3.96 18.21
C SER A 343 -12.72 4.33 17.08
N LYS A 344 -11.46 4.64 17.42
CA LYS A 344 -10.37 4.98 16.48
C LYS A 344 -9.15 4.09 16.80
N PRO A 345 -9.17 2.80 16.42
CA PRO A 345 -8.06 1.89 16.68
C PRO A 345 -6.74 2.36 16.07
N GLY A 346 -5.63 1.97 16.70
CA GLY A 346 -4.30 2.21 16.18
C GLY A 346 -4.02 1.38 14.93
N LYS A 347 -3.07 1.85 14.10
CA LYS A 347 -2.68 1.16 12.85
C LYS A 347 -2.25 -0.30 13.09
N LEU A 348 -1.58 -0.58 14.21
CA LEU A 348 -1.15 -1.93 14.58
C LEU A 348 -2.33 -2.84 14.91
N ALA A 349 -3.37 -2.35 15.59
CA ALA A 349 -4.55 -3.16 15.91
C ALA A 349 -5.26 -3.69 14.65
N PHE A 350 -5.40 -2.86 13.62
CA PHE A 350 -5.94 -3.28 12.31
C PHE A 350 -5.04 -4.31 11.61
N ALA A 351 -3.71 -4.12 11.66
CA ALA A 351 -2.77 -5.07 11.07
C ALA A 351 -2.87 -6.45 11.72
N LEU A 352 -2.89 -6.50 13.05
CA LEU A 352 -3.01 -7.75 13.82
C LEU A 352 -4.34 -8.45 13.55
N ASP A 353 -5.45 -7.70 13.53
CA ASP A 353 -6.78 -8.22 13.21
C ASP A 353 -6.82 -8.83 11.80
N TYR A 354 -6.31 -8.12 10.79
CA TYR A 354 -6.25 -8.65 9.44
C TYR A 354 -5.36 -9.89 9.35
N ARG A 355 -4.16 -9.84 9.95
CA ARG A 355 -3.22 -10.97 9.94
C ARG A 355 -3.79 -12.22 10.62
N SER A 356 -4.62 -12.06 11.66
CA SER A 356 -5.27 -13.19 12.34
C SER A 356 -6.18 -14.02 11.41
N ARG A 357 -6.61 -13.43 10.29
CA ARG A 357 -7.43 -14.08 9.26
C ARG A 357 -6.62 -14.62 8.07
N VAL A 358 -5.31 -14.36 8.03
CA VAL A 358 -4.43 -14.86 6.96
C VAL A 358 -4.07 -16.31 7.27
N PRO A 359 -4.38 -17.28 6.37
CA PRO A 359 -4.02 -18.67 6.59
C PRO A 359 -2.50 -18.87 6.73
N ALA A 360 -2.10 -19.67 7.72
CA ALA A 360 -0.70 -20.02 7.89
C ALA A 360 -0.18 -20.77 6.66
N THR A 361 0.96 -20.32 6.11
CA THR A 361 1.61 -20.98 4.99
C THR A 361 2.60 -22.03 5.53
N PRO A 362 2.49 -23.32 5.12
CA PRO A 362 3.46 -24.33 5.53
C PRO A 362 4.87 -24.00 5.05
N ALA A 363 5.87 -24.29 5.89
CA ALA A 363 7.27 -24.11 5.51
C ALA A 363 7.65 -24.99 4.31
N CYS A 364 8.38 -24.43 3.36
CA CYS A 364 8.81 -25.11 2.16
C CYS A 364 9.95 -26.09 2.49
N THR A 365 9.79 -27.37 2.17
CA THR A 365 10.91 -28.33 2.19
C THR A 365 11.64 -28.38 0.85
N ARG A 366 10.98 -27.91 -0.22
CA ARG A 366 11.58 -27.73 -1.53
C ARG A 366 10.96 -26.52 -2.23
N THR A 367 11.79 -25.62 -2.73
CA THR A 367 11.35 -24.45 -3.49
C THR A 367 11.76 -24.57 -4.96
N VAL A 368 10.84 -24.24 -5.86
CA VAL A 368 11.08 -24.11 -7.29
C VAL A 368 10.82 -22.67 -7.68
N THR A 369 11.83 -22.05 -8.30
CA THR A 369 11.77 -20.69 -8.85
C THR A 369 12.14 -20.72 -10.33
N GLY A 370 11.93 -19.61 -11.04
CA GLY A 370 12.32 -19.49 -12.45
C GLY A 370 11.55 -20.43 -13.38
N GLN A 371 12.13 -20.76 -14.53
CA GLN A 371 11.49 -21.60 -15.55
C GLN A 371 11.70 -23.09 -15.28
N ARG A 372 10.64 -23.88 -15.42
CA ARG A 372 10.69 -25.34 -15.31
C ARG A 372 9.79 -26.01 -16.35
N ALA A 373 10.35 -26.93 -17.11
CA ALA A 373 9.60 -27.79 -18.03
C ALA A 373 9.49 -29.22 -17.48
N GLY A 374 8.39 -29.89 -17.81
CA GLY A 374 8.13 -31.28 -17.44
C GLY A 374 7.30 -31.44 -16.17
N ALA A 375 6.89 -32.69 -15.91
CA ALA A 375 6.03 -33.03 -14.79
C ALA A 375 6.67 -32.68 -13.43
N LEU A 376 5.85 -32.26 -12.47
CA LEU A 376 6.20 -32.03 -11.07
C LEU A 376 5.46 -33.04 -10.21
N LEU A 377 6.16 -34.06 -9.72
CA LEU A 377 5.62 -34.98 -8.74
C LEU A 377 6.01 -34.51 -7.34
N VAL A 378 5.01 -34.34 -6.47
CA VAL A 378 5.17 -33.94 -5.06
C VAL A 378 4.69 -35.09 -4.18
N THR A 379 5.64 -35.90 -3.70
CA THR A 379 5.34 -37.13 -2.97
C THR A 379 5.37 -37.01 -1.45
N SER A 380 6.05 -35.99 -0.93
CA SER A 380 6.26 -35.76 0.50
C SER A 380 6.67 -34.32 0.78
N GLY A 381 6.48 -33.86 2.01
CA GLY A 381 6.84 -32.51 2.43
C GLY A 381 6.03 -31.43 1.71
N THR A 382 6.53 -30.19 1.75
CA THR A 382 5.91 -29.03 1.10
C THR A 382 6.75 -28.60 -0.09
N THR A 383 6.19 -28.71 -1.29
CA THR A 383 6.77 -28.07 -2.48
C THR A 383 6.19 -26.68 -2.67
N CYS A 384 7.05 -25.68 -2.70
CA CYS A 384 6.70 -24.31 -3.02
C CYS A 384 7.08 -23.98 -4.47
N LEU A 385 6.11 -23.51 -5.26
CA LEU A 385 6.35 -22.80 -6.52
C LEU A 385 6.31 -21.32 -6.21
N ASP A 386 7.45 -20.65 -6.30
CA ASP A 386 7.61 -19.26 -5.91
C ASP A 386 8.14 -18.44 -7.08
N ASN A 387 7.32 -17.51 -7.56
CA ASN A 387 7.62 -16.71 -8.75
C ASN A 387 8.10 -17.57 -9.94
N ALA A 388 7.55 -18.78 -10.06
CA ALA A 388 7.98 -19.78 -11.04
C ALA A 388 7.12 -19.75 -12.30
N ARG A 389 7.70 -20.20 -13.41
CA ARG A 389 6.99 -20.51 -14.66
C ARG A 389 7.14 -21.99 -14.97
N LEU A 390 6.06 -22.74 -14.77
CA LEU A 390 6.04 -24.18 -14.96
C LEU A 390 5.23 -24.56 -16.19
N THR A 391 5.80 -25.38 -17.06
CA THR A 391 5.10 -26.02 -18.18
C THR A 391 5.13 -27.54 -18.01
N GLY A 392 3.99 -28.13 -17.67
CA GLY A 392 3.87 -29.54 -17.33
C GLY A 392 2.78 -29.81 -16.29
N VAL A 393 2.49 -31.09 -16.05
CA VAL A 393 1.50 -31.51 -15.04
C VAL A 393 2.13 -31.43 -13.64
N VAL A 394 1.37 -30.93 -12.66
CA VAL A 394 1.70 -31.00 -11.23
C VAL A 394 0.82 -32.07 -10.58
N LEU A 395 1.45 -33.08 -9.99
CA LEU A 395 0.79 -34.17 -9.27
C LEU A 395 1.22 -34.14 -7.81
N VAL A 396 0.25 -34.02 -6.89
CA VAL A 396 0.49 -34.02 -5.44
C VAL A 396 -0.16 -35.26 -4.84
N THR A 397 0.64 -36.12 -4.23
CA THR A 397 0.16 -37.36 -3.62
C THR A 397 -0.23 -37.17 -2.16
N SER A 398 -0.84 -38.20 -1.58
CA SER A 398 -1.41 -38.11 -0.25
C SER A 398 -0.38 -37.75 0.82
N GLY A 399 -0.74 -36.81 1.70
CA GLY A 399 0.10 -36.31 2.80
C GLY A 399 1.17 -35.28 2.41
N ALA A 400 1.38 -35.02 1.12
CA ALA A 400 2.25 -33.93 0.66
C ALA A 400 1.49 -32.61 0.53
N SER A 401 2.21 -31.49 0.50
CA SER A 401 1.64 -30.13 0.41
C SER A 401 2.18 -29.38 -0.79
N LEU A 402 1.33 -28.52 -1.36
CA LEU A 402 1.66 -27.64 -2.48
C LEU A 402 1.33 -26.20 -2.09
N VAL A 403 2.32 -25.33 -2.17
CA VAL A 403 2.17 -23.88 -2.04
C VAL A 403 2.59 -23.23 -3.36
N VAL A 404 1.71 -22.47 -3.99
CA VAL A 404 1.98 -21.78 -5.24
C VAL A 404 1.76 -20.30 -5.01
N ARG A 405 2.83 -19.53 -5.15
CA ARG A 405 2.87 -18.10 -4.89
C ARG A 405 3.36 -17.39 -6.14
N GLY A 406 2.54 -16.47 -6.66
CA GLY A 406 2.99 -15.58 -7.72
C GLY A 406 3.38 -16.27 -9.03
N SER A 407 2.96 -17.51 -9.28
CA SER A 407 3.54 -18.37 -10.32
C SER A 407 2.62 -18.52 -11.54
N ASP A 408 3.20 -18.85 -12.68
CA ASP A 408 2.50 -19.19 -13.92
C ASP A 408 2.62 -20.69 -14.18
N ILE A 409 1.51 -21.42 -14.24
CA ILE A 409 1.47 -22.85 -14.54
C ILE A 409 0.71 -23.07 -15.84
N THR A 410 1.34 -23.74 -16.80
CA THR A 410 0.72 -24.23 -18.04
C THR A 410 0.70 -25.75 -18.00
N GLY A 411 -0.45 -26.34 -17.76
CA GLY A 411 -0.63 -27.77 -17.50
C GLY A 411 -1.67 -28.03 -16.41
N ALA A 412 -2.02 -29.30 -16.18
CA ALA A 412 -2.98 -29.66 -15.13
C ALA A 412 -2.30 -29.68 -13.75
N VAL A 413 -3.04 -29.27 -12.72
CA VAL A 413 -2.68 -29.45 -11.31
C VAL A 413 -3.67 -30.41 -10.68
N GLN A 414 -3.18 -31.55 -10.20
CA GLN A 414 -4.00 -32.59 -9.58
C GLN A 414 -3.45 -32.94 -8.21
N THR A 415 -4.31 -32.92 -7.19
CA THR A 415 -3.95 -33.29 -5.83
C THR A 415 -4.95 -34.30 -5.29
N VAL A 416 -4.48 -35.43 -4.77
CA VAL A 416 -5.34 -36.44 -4.13
C VAL A 416 -4.82 -36.74 -2.74
N GLY A 417 -5.60 -36.39 -1.72
CA GLY A 417 -5.27 -36.63 -0.32
C GLY A 417 -4.13 -35.76 0.22
N ALA A 418 -3.81 -34.64 -0.45
CA ALA A 418 -2.78 -33.70 -0.03
C ALA A 418 -3.04 -33.19 1.40
N ASP A 419 -1.99 -32.81 2.12
CA ASP A 419 -2.18 -32.20 3.44
C ASP A 419 -2.72 -30.76 3.30
N THR A 420 -1.96 -29.89 2.64
CA THR A 420 -2.33 -28.49 2.40
C THR A 420 -2.15 -28.12 0.92
N VAL A 421 -3.11 -27.36 0.36
CA VAL A 421 -3.01 -26.78 -0.99
C VAL A 421 -3.28 -25.29 -0.92
N GLN A 422 -2.26 -24.48 -1.16
CA GLN A 422 -2.38 -23.02 -1.21
C GLN A 422 -1.93 -22.53 -2.58
N ILE A 423 -2.79 -21.78 -3.28
CA ILE A 423 -2.47 -21.16 -4.57
C ILE A 423 -2.90 -19.71 -4.45
N CYS A 424 -1.95 -18.77 -4.53
CA CYS A 424 -2.22 -17.33 -4.39
C CYS A 424 -1.47 -16.52 -5.45
N GLY A 425 -2.17 -15.54 -6.02
CA GLY A 425 -1.72 -14.64 -7.08
C GLY A 425 -1.03 -15.34 -8.22
N SER A 426 -1.54 -16.50 -8.60
CA SER A 426 -0.94 -17.37 -9.61
C SER A 426 -1.88 -17.52 -10.80
N SER A 427 -1.32 -17.74 -11.99
CA SER A 427 -2.09 -18.07 -13.19
C SER A 427 -1.95 -19.56 -13.49
N LEU A 428 -3.07 -20.22 -13.70
CA LEU A 428 -3.12 -21.60 -14.16
C LEU A 428 -3.85 -21.67 -15.49
N THR A 429 -3.18 -22.16 -16.52
CA THR A 429 -3.78 -22.53 -17.80
C THR A 429 -3.81 -24.05 -17.90
N GLY A 430 -4.98 -24.63 -17.66
CA GLY A 430 -5.17 -26.06 -17.46
C GLY A 430 -6.20 -26.37 -16.36
N ALA A 431 -6.51 -27.65 -16.16
CA ALA A 431 -7.45 -28.08 -15.13
C ALA A 431 -6.82 -28.03 -13.72
N LEU A 432 -7.57 -27.54 -12.74
CA LEU A 432 -7.28 -27.69 -11.30
C LEU A 432 -8.22 -28.72 -10.70
N SER A 433 -7.68 -29.80 -10.15
CA SER A 433 -8.44 -30.80 -9.40
C SER A 433 -7.81 -31.03 -8.02
N VAL A 434 -8.57 -30.69 -6.98
CA VAL A 434 -8.17 -30.84 -5.58
C VAL A 434 -9.15 -31.77 -4.88
N VAL A 435 -8.70 -32.96 -4.49
CA VAL A 435 -9.55 -34.00 -3.90
C VAL A 435 -9.00 -34.43 -2.55
N GLY A 436 -9.84 -34.39 -1.51
CA GLY A 436 -9.54 -35.06 -0.23
C GLY A 436 -8.48 -34.37 0.64
N THR A 437 -8.31 -33.05 0.57
CA THR A 437 -7.31 -32.31 1.36
C THR A 437 -7.55 -32.47 2.86
N ARG A 438 -6.48 -32.80 3.61
CA ARG A 438 -6.57 -33.16 5.04
C ARG A 438 -6.69 -31.95 5.96
N SER A 439 -5.89 -30.92 5.70
CA SER A 439 -5.76 -29.73 6.54
C SER A 439 -6.54 -28.55 5.95
N ALA A 440 -6.06 -27.93 4.88
CA ALA A 440 -6.70 -26.74 4.31
C ALA A 440 -6.47 -26.56 2.80
N VAL A 441 -7.43 -25.89 2.15
CA VAL A 441 -7.30 -25.35 0.79
C VAL A 441 -7.42 -23.83 0.83
N THR A 442 -6.50 -23.12 0.20
CA THR A 442 -6.54 -21.65 0.11
C THR A 442 -6.33 -21.22 -1.34
N LEU A 443 -7.40 -20.72 -1.97
CA LEU A 443 -7.39 -20.21 -3.34
C LEU A 443 -7.79 -18.73 -3.44
N SER A 444 -8.20 -18.12 -2.32
CA SER A 444 -8.63 -16.73 -2.19
C SER A 444 -8.71 -16.35 -0.71
N GLY A 445 -8.97 -15.08 -0.41
CA GLY A 445 -9.20 -14.58 0.95
C GLY A 445 -8.00 -13.76 1.49
N PRO A 446 -8.01 -13.40 2.78
CA PRO A 446 -6.99 -12.54 3.37
C PRO A 446 -5.57 -13.06 3.15
N GLY A 447 -4.69 -12.17 2.69
CA GLY A 447 -3.29 -12.50 2.37
C GLY A 447 -3.08 -13.40 1.13
N CYS A 448 -4.16 -13.79 0.44
CA CYS A 448 -4.09 -14.57 -0.79
C CYS A 448 -4.52 -13.71 -1.98
N THR A 449 -3.54 -13.09 -2.65
CA THR A 449 -3.73 -12.35 -3.90
C THR A 449 -4.60 -13.15 -4.88
N ALA A 450 -5.51 -12.49 -5.60
CA ALA A 450 -6.43 -13.16 -6.52
C ALA A 450 -5.71 -13.98 -7.62
N ASN A 451 -6.18 -15.21 -7.85
CA ASN A 451 -5.67 -16.10 -8.90
C ASN A 451 -6.36 -15.88 -10.25
N THR A 452 -5.75 -16.40 -11.32
CA THR A 452 -6.37 -16.49 -12.65
C THR A 452 -6.39 -17.95 -13.12
N PHE A 453 -7.57 -18.57 -13.09
CA PHE A 453 -7.78 -19.93 -13.59
C PHE A 453 -8.36 -19.90 -15.01
N ARG A 454 -7.64 -20.50 -15.97
CA ARG A 454 -8.05 -20.70 -17.36
C ARG A 454 -8.22 -22.19 -17.63
N GLY A 455 -9.34 -22.73 -17.16
CA GLY A 455 -9.67 -24.15 -17.21
C GLY A 455 -10.67 -24.53 -16.11
N PRO A 456 -11.15 -25.78 -16.10
CA PRO A 456 -12.06 -26.23 -15.06
C PRO A 456 -11.35 -26.27 -13.69
N VAL A 457 -12.07 -25.82 -12.65
CA VAL A 457 -11.63 -25.89 -11.26
C VAL A 457 -12.59 -26.78 -10.49
N SER A 458 -12.08 -27.82 -9.84
CA SER A 458 -12.83 -28.73 -8.98
C SER A 458 -12.12 -28.90 -7.66
N VAL A 459 -12.82 -28.61 -6.56
CA VAL A 459 -12.36 -28.82 -5.18
C VAL A 459 -13.42 -29.66 -4.48
N THR A 460 -13.07 -30.87 -4.05
CA THR A 460 -14.03 -31.82 -3.47
C THR A 460 -13.45 -32.59 -2.27
N GLY A 461 -14.30 -32.90 -1.30
CA GLY A 461 -13.91 -33.69 -0.12
C GLY A 461 -12.85 -33.02 0.76
N THR A 462 -12.79 -31.69 0.79
CA THR A 462 -11.79 -30.91 1.53
C THR A 462 -12.39 -30.31 2.79
N LYS A 463 -11.57 -30.13 3.84
CA LYS A 463 -11.94 -29.30 5.01
C LYS A 463 -11.58 -27.84 4.73
N GLY A 464 -12.51 -26.92 5.00
CA GLY A 464 -12.30 -25.46 4.92
C GLY A 464 -12.35 -24.86 3.51
N ALA A 465 -13.45 -25.07 2.77
CA ALA A 465 -13.69 -24.44 1.47
C ALA A 465 -14.09 -22.96 1.59
#